data_AF-A0A5K0V4C1-F1
#
_entry.id   AF-A0A5K0V4C1-F1
#
_cell.length_a   1.000
_cell.length_b   1.000
_cell.length_c   1.000
_cell.angle_alpha   90.00
_cell.angle_beta   90.00
_cell.angle_gamma   90.00
#
_symmetry.space_group_name_H-M   'P 1'
#
loop_
_entity.id
_entity.type
_entity.pdbx_description
1 polymer ?
#
loop_
_entity_poly.entity_id
_entity_poly.type
_entity_poly.pdbx_seq_one_letter_code
_entity_poly.pdbx_strand_id
1 'polypeptide(L)' 'ATFDCLLKTYGFLTPDFWRETRFTKSPFQEYTDLLAKPTKTLILEEVEKDDA' A
#
# COMPACT_ATOMS: atom_id res chain seq x y z
N ALA A 1 -18.28 -20.43 -6.94
CA ALA A 1 -17.71 -20.72 -8.28
C ALA A 1 -17.28 -19.45 -9.01
N THR A 2 -18.13 -18.44 -9.12
CA THR A 2 -17.83 -17.16 -9.81
C THR A 2 -16.68 -16.37 -9.20
N PHE A 3 -16.64 -16.21 -7.87
CA PHE A 3 -15.55 -15.51 -7.18
C PHE A 3 -14.17 -16.13 -7.48
N ASP A 4 -14.07 -17.45 -7.36
CA ASP A 4 -12.83 -18.19 -7.64
C ASP A 4 -12.39 -18.07 -9.12
N CYS A 5 -13.36 -18.05 -10.04
CA CYS A 5 -13.07 -17.78 -11.45
C CYS A 5 -12.49 -16.38 -11.67
N LEU A 6 -13.05 -15.35 -11.02
CA LEU A 6 -12.56 -13.97 -11.10
C LEU A 6 -11.18 -13.81 -10.46
N LEU A 7 -10.88 -14.50 -9.36
CA LEU A 7 -9.56 -14.41 -8.72
C LEU A 7 -8.47 -14.99 -9.62
N LYS A 8 -8.78 -16.07 -10.34
CA LYS A 8 -7.86 -16.72 -11.29
C LYS A 8 -7.52 -15.87 -12.52
N THR A 9 -8.33 -14.85 -12.87
CA THR A 9 -8.00 -13.98 -14.02
C THR A 9 -6.74 -13.16 -13.77
N TYR A 10 -6.48 -12.73 -12.52
CA TYR A 10 -5.24 -12.07 -12.13
C TYR A 10 -4.05 -13.01 -11.99
N GLY A 11 -4.29 -14.32 -11.86
CA GLY A 11 -3.25 -15.36 -11.80
C GLY A 11 -2.84 -15.91 -13.16
N PHE A 12 -3.53 -15.53 -14.24
CA PHE A 12 -3.22 -15.99 -15.59
C PHE A 12 -2.14 -15.13 -16.24
N LEU A 13 -1.05 -15.75 -16.68
CA LEU A 13 0.08 -15.06 -17.29
C LEU A 13 -0.11 -14.92 -18.81
N THR A 14 -0.56 -13.75 -19.27
CA THR A 14 -0.61 -13.43 -20.71
C THR A 14 0.78 -13.01 -21.23
N PRO A 15 1.03 -13.04 -22.55
CA PRO A 15 2.28 -12.56 -23.13
C PRO A 15 2.66 -11.13 -22.75
N ASP A 16 1.68 -10.28 -22.43
CA ASP A 16 1.88 -8.91 -21.96
C ASP A 16 2.65 -8.86 -20.62
N PHE A 17 2.58 -9.92 -19.81
CA PHE A 17 3.20 -10.02 -18.50
C PHE A 17 4.54 -10.76 -18.49
N TRP A 18 5.10 -11.09 -19.67
CA TRP A 18 6.41 -11.78 -19.75
C TRP A 18 7.61 -10.88 -19.44
N ARG A 19 7.42 -9.56 -19.49
CA ARG A 19 8.47 -8.62 -19.12
C ARG A 19 8.78 -8.74 -17.63
N GLU A 20 10.06 -8.66 -17.29
CA GLU A 20 10.53 -8.70 -15.91
C GLU A 20 9.89 -7.60 -15.04
N THR A 21 9.35 -8.00 -13.89
CA THR A 21 8.80 -7.09 -12.88
C THR A 21 9.93 -6.44 -12.09
N ARG A 22 9.95 -5.09 -12.06
CA ARG A 22 10.85 -4.35 -11.17
C ARG A 22 10.20 -4.22 -9.80
N PHE A 23 10.75 -4.89 -8.80
CA PHE A 23 10.29 -4.76 -7.42
C PHE A 23 10.71 -3.40 -6.84
N THR A 24 9.74 -2.65 -6.35
CA THR A 24 9.96 -1.41 -5.59
C THR A 24 9.78 -1.68 -4.09
N LYS A 25 10.17 -0.72 -3.26
CA LYS A 25 9.90 -0.78 -1.82
C LYS A 25 8.39 -0.95 -1.60
N SER A 26 8.00 -1.76 -0.61
CA SER A 26 6.58 -1.88 -0.26
C SER A 26 6.10 -0.57 0.37
N PRO A 27 4.82 -0.20 0.22
CA PRO A 27 4.28 1.00 0.86
C PRO A 27 4.49 0.99 2.39
N PHE A 28 4.36 -0.17 3.03
CA PHE A 28 4.64 -0.32 4.46
C PHE A 28 6.08 0.01 4.83
N GLN A 29 7.03 -0.32 3.96
CA GLN A 29 8.44 0.00 4.16
C GLN A 29 8.74 1.48 3.86
N GLU A 30 8.08 2.07 2.86
CA GLU A 30 8.24 3.49 2.49
C GLU A 30 7.65 4.43 3.55
N TYR A 31 6.48 4.10 4.09
CA TYR A 31 5.78 4.91 5.09
C TYR A 31 6.01 4.41 6.52
N THR A 32 7.08 3.63 6.77
CA THR A 32 7.34 3.03 8.09
C THR A 32 7.46 4.10 9.18
N ASP A 33 8.02 5.27 8.86
CA ASP A 33 8.18 6.35 9.83
C ASP A 33 6.82 6.95 10.22
N LEU A 34 5.88 7.03 9.28
CA LEU A 34 4.51 7.49 9.53
C LEU A 34 3.72 6.44 10.33
N LEU A 35 3.82 5.16 9.97
CA LEU A 35 3.10 4.07 10.63
C LEU A 35 3.65 3.75 12.03
N ALA A 36 4.92 4.02 12.29
CA ALA A 36 5.53 3.82 13.60
C ALA A 36 5.03 4.84 14.64
N LYS A 37 4.55 6.02 14.20
CA LYS A 37 3.99 7.02 15.10
C LYS A 37 2.65 6.51 15.66
N PRO A 38 2.45 6.54 17.00
CA PRO A 38 1.15 6.20 17.57
C PRO A 38 0.11 7.22 17.09
N THR A 39 -1.07 6.74 16.68
CA THR A 39 -2.15 7.57 16.14
C THR A 39 -2.50 8.77 17.02
N LYS A 40 -2.34 8.66 18.35
CA LYS A 40 -2.52 9.77 19.30
C LYS A 40 -1.59 10.97 19.06
N THR A 41 -0.34 10.73 18.64
CA THR A 41 0.63 11.81 18.41
C THR A 41 0.39 12.56 17.10
N LEU A 42 -0.14 11.88 16.07
CA LEU A 42 -0.47 12.50 14.79
C LEU A 42 -1.64 13.49 14.91
N ILE A 43 -2.66 13.13 15.69
CA ILE A 43 -3.84 13.98 15.90
C ILE A 43 -3.48 15.23 16.70
N LEU A 44 -2.52 15.13 17.64
CA LEU A 44 -2.08 16.27 18.45
C LEU A 44 -1.17 17.23 17.65
N GLU A 45 -0.28 16.71 16.80
CA GLU A 45 0.58 17.52 15.93
C GLU A 45 -0.21 18.30 14.86
N GLU A 46 -1.32 17.74 14.33
CA GLU A 46 -2.18 18.46 13.37
C GLU A 46 -3.01 19.56 14.04
N VAL A 47 -3.60 19.28 15.22
CA VAL A 47 -4.38 20.29 15.98
C VAL A 47 -3.51 21.47 16.40
N GLU A 48 -2.29 21.22 16.88
CA GLU A 48 -1.39 22.30 17.32
C GLU A 48 -0.87 23.18 16.17
N LYS A 49 -0.96 22.70 14.91
CA LYS A 49 -0.48 23.42 13.73
C LYS A 49 -1.57 24.24 13.03
N ASP A 50 -2.84 23.87 13.22
CA ASP A 50 -3.99 24.66 12.74
C ASP A 50 -4.32 25.85 13.66
N ASP A 51 -3.86 25.82 14.93
CA ASP A 51 -4.08 26.87 15.94
C ASP A 51 -2.95 27.94 16.01
N ALA A 52 -1.93 27.88 15.13
CA ALA A 52 -0.75 28.75 15.13
C ALA A 52 -0.69 29.74 13.94
#